data_AF-A0A7Y2NC08-F1
#
_entry.id   AF-A0A7Y2NC08-F1
#
_cell.length_a   1.000
_cell.length_b   1.000
_cell.length_c   1.000
_cell.angle_alpha   90.00
_cell.angle_beta   90.00
_cell.angle_gamma   90.00
#
_symmetry.space_group_name_H-M   'P 1'
#
loop_
_entity.id
_entity.type
_entity.pdbx_description
1 polymer ?
#
loop_
_entity_poly.entity_id
_entity_poly.type
_entity_poly.pdbx_seq_one_letter_code
_entity_poly.pdbx_strand_id
1 'polypeptide(L)'
;MSGSERVASAAVARAANAGGDIPDTSLSAAAVEAAEAIAIAPGHIEVSWLDQLEASGLDRLFYGELVGVVARLIGVDSFLVGVGGSLIPLPEPVAGEPSRSVNNRATVTDAWLPTVGTARAATVLSANRPEMLAQKDIHEGFYLAYEDIGELGLVVDGLSRTQMELVAARTSYLNHCVY
;
A
#
# COMPACT_ATOMS: atom_id res chain seq x y z
N MET A 1 4.86 12.23 4.05
CA MET A 1 4.16 12.20 5.35
C MET A 1 5.13 12.27 6.52
N SER A 2 4.75 12.97 7.59
CA SER A 2 5.43 12.95 8.89
C SER A 2 5.17 11.61 9.60
N GLY A 3 5.86 11.35 10.72
CA GLY A 3 5.60 10.18 11.55
C GLY A 3 4.16 10.14 12.09
N SER A 4 3.62 11.29 12.50
CA SER A 4 2.23 11.38 12.99
C SER A 4 1.21 11.11 11.90
N GLU A 5 1.40 11.65 10.70
CA GLU A 5 0.51 11.39 9.55
C GLU A 5 0.49 9.90 9.18
N ARG A 6 1.64 9.22 9.22
CA ARG A 6 1.74 7.78 8.93
C ARG A 6 0.95 6.94 9.94
N VAL A 7 1.15 7.19 11.24
CA VAL A 7 0.44 6.46 12.31
C VAL A 7 -1.05 6.78 12.27
N ALA A 8 -1.43 8.04 12.02
CA ALA A 8 -2.83 8.42 11.86
C ALA A 8 -3.50 7.73 10.67
N SER A 9 -2.81 7.65 9.52
CA SER A 9 -3.33 6.95 8.33
C SER A 9 -3.55 5.46 8.59
N ALA A 10 -2.62 4.84 9.33
CA ALA A 10 -2.75 3.46 9.78
C ALA A 10 -3.93 3.26 10.75
N ALA A 11 -4.15 4.21 11.67
CA ALA A 11 -5.27 4.16 12.60
C ALA A 11 -6.63 4.27 11.90
N VAL A 12 -6.75 5.20 10.93
CA VAL A 12 -7.94 5.33 10.07
C VAL A 12 -8.21 4.04 9.32
N ALA A 13 -7.19 3.48 8.65
CA ALA A 13 -7.32 2.24 7.89
C ALA A 13 -7.77 1.06 8.77
N ARG A 14 -7.20 0.92 9.97
CA ARG A 14 -7.57 -0.15 10.90
C ARG A 14 -8.98 0.02 11.45
N ALA A 15 -9.40 1.26 11.75
CA ALA A 15 -10.76 1.55 12.18
C ALA A 15 -11.79 1.22 11.07
N ALA A 16 -11.52 1.67 9.84
CA ALA A 16 -12.35 1.40 8.67
C ALA A 16 -12.47 -0.10 8.39
N ASN A 17 -11.36 -0.84 8.40
CA ASN A 17 -11.35 -2.28 8.19
C ASN A 17 -12.09 -3.06 9.29
N ALA A 18 -12.14 -2.52 10.51
CA ALA A 18 -12.93 -3.07 11.62
C ALA A 18 -14.42 -2.66 11.57
N GLY A 19 -14.83 -1.80 10.63
CA GLY A 19 -16.16 -1.22 10.57
C GLY A 19 -16.49 -0.31 11.76
N GLY A 20 -15.47 0.28 12.38
CA GLY A 20 -15.60 1.17 13.54
C GLY A 20 -15.56 2.65 13.18
N ASP A 21 -15.75 3.49 14.20
CA ASP A 21 -15.63 4.94 14.07
C ASP A 21 -14.19 5.36 13.80
N ILE A 22 -14.02 6.31 12.87
CA ILE A 22 -12.72 6.89 12.55
C ILE A 22 -12.22 7.71 13.75
N PRO A 23 -10.99 7.47 14.25
CA PRO A 23 -10.45 8.20 15.39
C PRO A 23 -10.20 9.67 15.05
N ASP A 24 -10.22 10.52 16.07
CA ASP A 24 -9.77 11.91 15.95
C ASP A 24 -8.34 11.95 15.39
N THR A 25 -8.15 12.75 14.35
CA THR A 25 -6.92 12.74 13.56
C THR A 25 -6.57 14.14 13.08
N SER A 26 -5.27 14.39 12.88
CA SER A 26 -4.75 15.61 12.27
C SER A 26 -4.73 15.58 10.73
N LEU A 27 -5.13 14.45 10.13
CA LEU A 27 -5.21 14.33 8.67
C LEU A 27 -6.31 15.22 8.09
N SER A 28 -6.13 15.66 6.84
CA SER A 28 -7.19 16.34 6.11
C SER A 28 -8.35 15.36 5.81
N ALA A 29 -9.55 15.88 5.58
CA ALA A 29 -10.70 15.07 5.21
C ALA A 29 -10.43 14.21 3.96
N ALA A 30 -9.74 14.76 2.95
CA ALA A 30 -9.36 14.03 1.75
C ALA A 30 -8.36 12.89 2.03
N ALA A 31 -7.43 13.07 2.98
CA ALA A 31 -6.50 12.02 3.38
C ALA A 31 -7.17 10.90 4.18
N VAL A 32 -8.14 11.26 5.02
CA VAL A 32 -8.99 10.29 5.75
C VAL A 32 -9.80 9.46 4.75
N GLU A 33 -10.54 10.11 3.85
CA GLU A 33 -11.33 9.47 2.80
C GLU A 33 -10.46 8.53 1.93
N ALA A 34 -9.27 9.00 1.55
CA ALA A 34 -8.34 8.18 0.79
C ALA A 34 -7.86 6.95 1.57
N ALA A 35 -7.47 7.11 2.85
CA ALA A 35 -7.00 6.01 3.68
C ALA A 35 -8.10 4.96 3.90
N GLU A 36 -9.35 5.39 4.10
CA GLU A 36 -10.51 4.49 4.18
C GLU A 36 -10.71 3.72 2.88
N ALA A 37 -10.80 4.42 1.75
CA ALA A 37 -11.04 3.80 0.45
C ALA A 37 -9.95 2.78 0.07
N ILE A 38 -8.68 3.10 0.34
CA ILE A 38 -7.56 2.16 0.10
C ILE A 38 -7.70 0.92 1.00
N ALA A 39 -8.17 1.08 2.24
CA ALA A 39 -8.26 -0.01 3.20
C ALA A 39 -9.38 -1.00 2.86
N ILE A 40 -10.57 -0.52 2.49
CA ILE A 40 -11.77 -1.36 2.40
C ILE A 40 -12.38 -1.46 1.00
N ALA A 41 -12.03 -0.56 0.08
CA ALA A 41 -12.62 -0.50 -1.25
C ALA A 41 -11.60 -0.24 -2.38
N PRO A 42 -10.37 -0.83 -2.36
CA PRO A 42 -9.34 -0.49 -3.33
C PRO A 42 -9.73 -0.78 -4.78
N GLY A 43 -10.56 -1.80 -5.03
CA GLY A 43 -11.06 -2.15 -6.37
C GLY A 43 -12.08 -1.17 -6.96
N HIS A 44 -12.58 -0.22 -6.16
CA HIS A 44 -13.51 0.83 -6.59
C HIS A 44 -12.85 2.19 -6.78
N ILE A 45 -11.53 2.28 -6.53
CA ILE A 45 -10.80 3.52 -6.74
C ILE A 45 -10.69 3.77 -8.25
N GLU A 46 -11.12 4.96 -8.68
CA GLU A 46 -11.01 5.41 -10.06
C GLU A 46 -10.13 6.67 -10.16
N VAL A 47 -9.52 6.88 -11.33
CA VAL A 47 -8.69 8.08 -11.58
C VAL A 47 -9.48 9.37 -11.39
N SER A 48 -10.77 9.37 -11.78
CA SER A 48 -11.67 10.52 -11.67
C SER A 48 -11.93 10.94 -10.22
N TRP A 49 -11.98 9.98 -9.29
CA TRP A 49 -12.09 10.24 -7.86
C TRP A 49 -10.77 10.75 -7.29
N LEU A 50 -9.65 10.18 -7.72
CA LEU A 50 -8.33 10.66 -7.30
C LEU A 50 -8.07 12.11 -7.76
N ASP A 51 -8.50 12.47 -8.98
CA ASP A 51 -8.44 13.83 -9.49
C ASP A 51 -9.30 14.81 -8.65
N GLN A 52 -10.43 14.34 -8.10
CA GLN A 52 -11.27 15.15 -7.18
C GLN A 52 -10.60 15.34 -5.81
N LEU A 53 -9.95 14.31 -5.28
CA LEU A 53 -9.16 14.45 -4.05
C LEU A 53 -8.01 15.44 -4.23
N GLU A 54 -7.33 15.39 -5.38
CA GLU A 54 -6.26 16.34 -5.72
C GLU A 54 -6.79 17.77 -5.84
N ALA A 55 -7.94 17.97 -6.49
CA ALA A 55 -8.63 19.26 -6.52
C ALA A 55 -9.05 19.76 -5.12
N SER A 56 -9.23 18.84 -4.17
CA SER A 56 -9.52 19.11 -2.77
C SER A 56 -8.26 19.30 -1.90
N GLY A 57 -7.08 19.29 -2.51
CA GLY A 57 -5.80 19.58 -1.86
C GLY A 57 -4.98 18.35 -1.46
N LEU A 58 -5.38 17.13 -1.83
CA LEU A 58 -4.58 15.94 -1.61
C LEU A 58 -3.53 15.77 -2.71
N ASP A 59 -2.29 16.11 -2.39
CA ASP A 59 -1.16 15.92 -3.31
C ASP A 59 -1.02 14.44 -3.76
N ARG A 60 -0.75 14.23 -5.06
CA ARG A 60 -0.66 12.89 -5.67
C ARG A 60 0.45 12.02 -5.05
N LEU A 61 1.57 12.61 -4.64
CA LEU A 61 2.64 11.89 -3.96
C LEU A 61 2.26 11.55 -2.52
N PHE A 62 1.50 12.44 -1.85
CA PHE A 62 0.90 12.12 -0.55
C PHE A 62 -0.07 10.94 -0.65
N TYR A 63 -0.94 10.92 -1.67
CA TYR A 63 -1.78 9.75 -1.95
C TYR A 63 -0.94 8.48 -2.18
N GLY A 64 0.17 8.58 -2.93
CA GLY A 64 1.11 7.46 -3.09
C GLY A 64 1.72 6.96 -1.76
N GLU A 65 2.01 7.87 -0.82
CA GLU A 65 2.42 7.47 0.53
C GLU A 65 1.29 6.80 1.31
N LEU A 66 0.04 7.28 1.21
CA LEU A 66 -1.12 6.62 1.82
C LEU A 66 -1.28 5.19 1.29
N VAL A 67 -1.19 4.99 -0.02
CA VAL A 67 -1.20 3.65 -0.64
C VAL A 67 -0.10 2.78 -0.05
N GLY A 68 1.13 3.30 0.03
CA GLY A 68 2.26 2.57 0.59
C GLY A 68 2.05 2.15 2.05
N VAL A 69 1.56 3.03 2.92
CA VAL A 69 1.35 2.73 4.34
C VAL A 69 0.14 1.84 4.57
N VAL A 70 -1.01 2.19 3.98
CA VAL A 70 -2.28 1.51 4.22
C VAL A 70 -2.26 0.09 3.65
N ALA A 71 -1.83 -0.09 2.40
CA ALA A 71 -1.83 -1.42 1.79
C ALA A 71 -0.92 -2.40 2.53
N ARG A 72 0.25 -1.92 3.02
CA ARG A 72 1.16 -2.75 3.82
C ARG A 72 0.55 -3.15 5.15
N LEU A 73 -0.06 -2.19 5.86
CA LEU A 73 -0.74 -2.46 7.12
C LEU A 73 -1.86 -3.50 6.95
N ILE A 74 -2.73 -3.29 5.96
CA ILE A 74 -3.85 -4.20 5.70
C ILE A 74 -3.35 -5.59 5.32
N GLY A 75 -2.27 -5.69 4.55
CA GLY A 75 -1.61 -6.97 4.26
C GLY A 75 -1.15 -7.69 5.54
N VAL A 76 -0.44 -7.00 6.43
CA VAL A 76 0.04 -7.55 7.71
C VAL A 76 -1.12 -7.94 8.63
N ASP A 77 -2.08 -7.04 8.84
CA ASP A 77 -3.22 -7.27 9.72
C ASP A 77 -4.08 -8.44 9.20
N SER A 78 -4.33 -8.51 7.89
CA SER A 78 -5.08 -9.62 7.28
C SER A 78 -4.38 -10.96 7.45
N PHE A 79 -3.06 -11.00 7.29
CA PHE A 79 -2.29 -12.21 7.54
C PHE A 79 -2.37 -12.65 9.00
N LEU A 80 -2.13 -11.73 9.94
CA LEU A 80 -2.19 -12.02 11.38
C LEU A 80 -3.56 -12.57 11.78
N VAL A 81 -4.64 -11.93 11.33
CA VAL A 81 -6.01 -12.43 11.57
C VAL A 81 -6.20 -13.80 10.91
N GLY A 82 -5.75 -13.98 9.68
CA GLY A 82 -5.89 -15.23 8.93
C GLY A 82 -5.21 -16.43 9.59
N VAL A 83 -4.10 -16.22 10.29
CA VAL A 83 -3.39 -17.26 11.05
C VAL A 83 -3.83 -17.37 12.52
N GLY A 84 -4.86 -16.63 12.93
CA GLY A 84 -5.37 -16.62 14.30
C GLY A 84 -4.51 -15.84 15.32
N GLY A 85 -3.62 -14.99 14.82
CA GLY A 85 -2.80 -14.08 15.62
C GLY A 85 -3.56 -12.83 16.08
N SER A 86 -2.90 -12.02 16.90
CA SER A 86 -3.39 -10.69 17.31
C SER A 86 -2.74 -9.60 16.47
N LEU A 87 -3.47 -8.50 16.25
CA LEU A 87 -2.94 -7.33 15.54
C LEU A 87 -1.77 -6.72 16.32
N ILE A 88 -0.74 -6.29 15.59
CA ILE A 88 0.40 -5.58 16.20
C ILE A 88 -0.06 -4.15 16.54
N PRO A 89 0.17 -3.66 17.78
CA PRO A 89 -0.12 -2.27 18.13
C PRO A 89 0.57 -1.29 17.19
N LEU A 90 -0.11 -0.21 16.83
CA LEU A 90 0.53 0.86 16.06
C LEU A 90 1.66 1.47 16.89
N PRO A 91 2.82 1.78 16.29
CA PRO A 91 3.93 2.39 17.01
C PRO A 91 3.60 3.83 17.39
N GLU A 92 4.31 4.35 18.38
CA GLU A 92 4.33 5.79 18.64
C GLU A 92 4.96 6.53 17.44
N PRO A 93 4.38 7.67 17.03
CA PRO A 93 4.89 8.43 15.90
C PRO A 93 6.28 9.00 16.22
N VAL A 94 7.24 8.75 15.34
CA VAL A 94 8.57 9.34 15.45
C VAL A 94 8.53 10.78 14.93
N ALA A 95 8.96 11.73 15.76
CA ALA A 95 9.03 13.13 15.39
C ALA A 95 10.03 13.37 14.26
N GLY A 96 9.69 14.24 13.31
CA GLY A 96 10.54 14.60 12.19
C GLY A 96 9.76 15.19 11.03
N GLU A 97 10.47 15.94 10.18
CA GLU A 97 9.91 16.49 8.96
C GLU A 97 9.87 15.44 7.84
N PRO A 98 8.83 15.45 6.98
CA PRO A 98 8.83 14.63 5.78
C PRO A 98 10.06 14.94 4.93
N SER A 99 10.70 13.92 4.35
CA SER A 99 11.89 14.12 3.51
C SER A 99 11.60 14.96 2.25
N ARG A 100 10.34 14.91 1.77
CA ARG A 100 9.87 15.54 0.51
C ARG A 100 10.75 15.20 -0.70
N SER A 101 11.47 14.07 -0.64
CA SER A 101 12.34 13.61 -1.70
C SER A 101 11.52 12.84 -2.73
N VAL A 102 11.67 13.22 -4.00
CA VAL A 102 11.00 12.60 -5.14
C VAL A 102 12.05 12.18 -6.16
N ASN A 103 11.89 10.99 -6.73
CA ASN A 103 12.76 10.57 -7.83
C ASN A 103 12.50 11.45 -9.07
N ASN A 104 13.52 12.21 -9.50
CA ASN A 104 13.39 13.15 -10.62
C ASN A 104 13.15 12.48 -11.99
N ARG A 105 13.31 11.15 -12.09
CA ARG A 105 12.96 10.38 -13.28
C ARG A 105 11.52 9.85 -13.27
N ALA A 106 10.78 10.05 -12.18
CA ALA A 106 9.41 9.59 -12.09
C ALA A 106 8.48 10.53 -12.87
N THR A 107 7.63 9.93 -13.70
CA THR A 107 6.65 10.64 -14.52
C THR A 107 5.32 9.90 -14.46
N VAL A 108 4.21 10.64 -14.57
CA VAL A 108 2.89 10.00 -14.76
C VAL A 108 2.79 9.58 -16.23
N THR A 109 2.70 8.28 -16.49
CA THR A 109 2.57 7.72 -17.85
C THR A 109 1.31 6.86 -17.95
N ASP A 110 1.41 5.59 -17.60
CA ASP A 110 0.39 4.56 -17.83
C ASP A 110 -0.41 4.22 -16.56
N ALA A 111 -0.17 4.94 -15.47
CA ALA A 111 -0.84 4.78 -14.18
C ALA A 111 -1.09 6.14 -13.52
N TRP A 112 -1.66 6.13 -12.32
CA TRP A 112 -2.12 7.35 -11.65
C TRP A 112 -1.06 8.02 -10.77
N LEU A 113 0.03 7.32 -10.46
CA LEU A 113 1.12 7.82 -9.64
C LEU A 113 2.37 8.07 -10.49
N PRO A 114 3.16 9.13 -10.19
CA PRO A 114 4.47 9.30 -10.79
C PRO A 114 5.32 8.04 -10.59
N THR A 115 5.80 7.46 -11.69
CA THR A 115 6.51 6.18 -11.69
C THR A 115 7.78 6.28 -12.54
N VAL A 116 8.86 5.64 -12.11
CA VAL A 116 10.09 5.50 -12.89
C VAL A 116 9.92 4.33 -13.85
N GLY A 117 9.93 4.62 -15.15
CA GLY A 117 9.76 3.61 -16.20
C GLY A 117 8.30 3.18 -16.36
N THR A 118 8.07 1.91 -16.71
CA THR A 118 6.71 1.38 -16.90
C THR A 118 6.02 1.21 -15.56
N ALA A 119 4.77 1.69 -15.46
CA ALA A 119 3.95 1.46 -14.30
C ALA A 119 3.51 -0.01 -14.19
N ARG A 120 3.91 -0.66 -13.10
CA ARG A 120 3.60 -2.03 -12.74
C ARG A 120 3.45 -2.10 -11.23
N ALA A 121 2.87 -3.18 -10.71
CA ALA A 121 2.79 -3.40 -9.27
C ALA A 121 4.14 -3.18 -8.56
N ALA A 122 5.24 -3.70 -9.12
CA ALA A 122 6.60 -3.57 -8.58
C ALA A 122 7.20 -2.15 -8.61
N THR A 123 6.67 -1.25 -9.43
CA THR A 123 7.27 0.07 -9.71
C THR A 123 6.39 1.24 -9.32
N VAL A 124 5.11 1.00 -8.98
CA VAL A 124 4.09 2.05 -8.77
C VAL A 124 4.44 3.06 -7.67
N LEU A 125 5.28 2.67 -6.69
CA LEU A 125 5.73 3.56 -5.60
C LEU A 125 7.14 4.15 -5.84
N SER A 126 7.72 3.97 -7.03
CA SER A 126 9.13 4.33 -7.30
C SER A 126 9.44 5.84 -7.29
N ALA A 127 8.43 6.72 -7.32
CA ALA A 127 8.63 8.14 -7.03
C ALA A 127 9.07 8.39 -5.59
N ASN A 128 8.62 7.55 -4.64
CA ASN A 128 8.96 7.61 -3.23
C ASN A 128 9.81 6.39 -2.85
N ARG A 129 11.14 6.55 -2.87
CA ARG A 129 12.09 5.45 -2.63
C ARG A 129 11.83 4.71 -1.30
N PRO A 130 11.62 5.38 -0.15
CA PRO A 130 11.23 4.71 1.08
C PRO A 130 10.00 3.78 0.95
N GLU A 131 8.93 4.24 0.30
CA GLU A 131 7.73 3.42 0.11
C GLU A 131 7.97 2.25 -0.85
N MET A 132 8.71 2.48 -1.93
CA MET A 132 9.12 1.40 -2.84
C MET A 132 9.95 0.33 -2.12
N LEU A 133 10.93 0.70 -1.29
CA LEU A 133 11.73 -0.27 -0.53
C LEU A 133 10.87 -1.05 0.44
N ALA A 134 10.00 -0.36 1.17
CA ALA A 134 9.14 -1.03 2.13
C ALA A 134 8.09 -1.95 1.48
N GLN A 135 7.67 -1.65 0.24
CA GLN A 135 6.89 -2.57 -0.59
C GLN A 135 7.69 -3.82 -0.95
N LYS A 136 8.98 -3.69 -1.31
CA LYS A 136 9.84 -4.84 -1.61
C LYS A 136 10.01 -5.74 -0.39
N ASP A 137 10.30 -5.15 0.77
CA ASP A 137 10.52 -5.89 2.01
C ASP A 137 9.30 -6.73 2.40
N ILE A 138 8.09 -6.17 2.28
CA ILE A 138 6.87 -6.93 2.58
C ILE A 138 6.56 -7.97 1.50
N HIS A 139 6.81 -7.67 0.22
CA HIS A 139 6.55 -8.59 -0.88
C HIS A 139 7.43 -9.84 -0.78
N GLU A 140 8.69 -9.68 -0.39
CA GLU A 140 9.61 -10.80 -0.11
C GLU A 140 9.11 -11.65 1.05
N GLY A 141 8.70 -11.03 2.16
CA GLY A 141 8.21 -11.76 3.33
C GLY A 141 6.88 -12.50 3.13
N PHE A 142 5.99 -11.98 2.27
CA PHE A 142 4.66 -12.56 2.03
C PHE A 142 4.60 -13.48 0.81
N TYR A 143 5.53 -13.33 -0.12
CA TYR A 143 5.47 -13.99 -1.42
C TYR A 143 6.84 -14.46 -1.90
N LEU A 144 7.64 -13.58 -2.51
CA LEU A 144 9.03 -13.84 -2.91
C LEU A 144 9.74 -12.53 -3.28
N ALA A 145 11.07 -12.52 -3.32
CA ALA A 145 11.81 -11.35 -3.78
C ALA A 145 11.45 -11.00 -5.24
N TYR A 146 11.44 -9.71 -5.60
CA TYR A 146 11.13 -9.30 -6.98
C TYR A 146 12.12 -9.88 -8.00
N GLU A 147 13.36 -10.06 -7.57
CA GLU A 147 14.48 -10.59 -8.33
C GLU A 147 14.28 -12.07 -8.70
N ASP A 148 13.50 -12.81 -7.91
CA ASP A 148 13.23 -14.24 -8.11
C ASP A 148 11.93 -14.52 -8.89
N ILE A 149 11.21 -13.48 -9.35
CA ILE A 149 9.94 -13.65 -10.08
C ILE A 149 10.11 -14.49 -11.36
N GLY A 150 11.27 -14.39 -12.02
CA GLY A 150 11.56 -15.16 -13.24
C GLY A 150 11.86 -16.64 -13.01
N GLU A 151 12.11 -17.05 -11.76
CA GLU A 151 12.58 -18.39 -11.43
C GLU A 151 11.42 -19.38 -11.27
N LEU A 152 11.00 -19.98 -12.39
CA LEU A 152 9.85 -20.90 -12.43
C LEU A 152 10.07 -22.21 -11.64
N GLY A 153 11.32 -22.57 -11.36
CA GLY A 153 11.68 -23.76 -10.59
C GLY A 153 11.85 -23.52 -9.08
N LEU A 154 11.63 -22.29 -8.61
CA LEU A 154 11.86 -21.91 -7.21
C LEU A 154 10.96 -22.72 -6.25
N VAL A 155 11.54 -23.08 -5.10
CA VAL A 155 10.83 -23.65 -3.96
C VAL A 155 11.18 -22.84 -2.71
N VAL A 156 10.16 -22.30 -2.04
CA VAL A 156 10.29 -21.51 -0.81
C VAL A 156 9.48 -22.19 0.29
N ASP A 157 10.12 -22.54 1.40
CA ASP A 157 9.47 -23.19 2.56
C ASP A 157 8.58 -24.40 2.20
N GLY A 158 9.00 -25.15 1.18
CA GLY A 158 8.30 -26.35 0.70
C GLY A 158 7.16 -26.09 -0.29
N LEU A 159 6.89 -24.83 -0.66
CA LEU A 159 5.96 -24.47 -1.72
C LEU A 159 6.72 -24.27 -3.04
N SER A 160 6.29 -24.97 -4.09
CA SER A 160 6.78 -24.73 -5.44
C SER A 160 6.22 -23.44 -6.02
N ARG A 161 6.92 -22.86 -7.01
CA ARG A 161 6.47 -21.64 -7.69
C ARG A 161 5.03 -21.74 -8.21
N THR A 162 4.63 -22.87 -8.79
CA THR A 162 3.25 -23.06 -9.28
C THR A 162 2.22 -23.04 -8.15
N GLN A 163 2.53 -23.60 -6.99
CA GLN A 163 1.63 -23.55 -5.82
C GLN A 163 1.50 -22.13 -5.27
N MET A 164 2.62 -21.40 -5.20
CA MET A 164 2.63 -19.99 -4.79
C MET A 164 1.77 -19.13 -5.72
N GLU A 165 1.94 -19.28 -7.05
CA GLU A 165 1.14 -18.56 -8.05
C GLU A 165 -0.35 -18.92 -7.98
N LEU A 166 -0.70 -20.18 -7.71
CA LEU A 166 -2.10 -20.57 -7.54
C LEU A 166 -2.75 -19.83 -6.36
N VAL A 167 -2.04 -19.73 -5.24
CA VAL A 167 -2.51 -18.97 -4.07
C VAL A 167 -2.58 -17.48 -4.40
N ALA A 168 -1.53 -16.90 -4.99
CA ALA A 168 -1.48 -15.49 -5.36
C ALA A 168 -2.59 -15.10 -6.36
N ALA A 169 -2.84 -15.92 -7.38
CA ALA A 169 -3.90 -15.71 -8.36
C ALA A 169 -5.29 -15.79 -7.72
N ARG A 170 -5.52 -16.75 -6.82
CA ARG A 170 -6.79 -16.84 -6.08
C ARG A 170 -7.00 -15.63 -5.16
N THR A 171 -5.97 -15.21 -4.44
CA THR A 171 -6.01 -14.01 -3.59
C THR A 171 -6.30 -12.76 -4.43
N SER A 172 -5.63 -12.61 -5.57
CA SER A 172 -5.86 -11.49 -6.50
C SER A 172 -7.29 -11.48 -7.03
N TYR A 173 -7.82 -12.65 -7.42
CA TYR A 173 -9.20 -12.80 -7.88
C TYR A 173 -10.22 -12.38 -6.81
N LEU A 174 -10.03 -12.84 -5.57
CA LEU A 174 -10.92 -12.51 -4.45
C LEU A 174 -10.88 -11.03 -4.06
N ASN A 175 -9.74 -10.37 -4.27
CA ASN A 175 -9.57 -8.94 -3.97
C ASN A 175 -9.82 -8.03 -5.19
N HIS A 176 -10.32 -8.59 -6.29
CA HIS A 176 -10.54 -7.85 -7.54
C HIS A 176 -9.29 -7.10 -8.04
N CYS A 177 -8.09 -7.63 -7.77
CA CYS A 177 -6.84 -7.12 -8.30
C CYS A 177 -6.70 -7.58 -9.76
N VAL A 178 -7.37 -6.86 -10.66
CA VAL A 178 -7.33 -7.11 -12.11
C VAL A 178 -6.13 -6.38 -12.72
N TYR A 179 -5.35 -7.11 -13.53
CA TYR A 179 -4.19 -6.62 -14.27
C TYR A 179 -4.52 -6.42 -15.74
#